data_AF-A0A8J7QUI3-F1
#
_entry.id   AF-A0A8J7QUI3-F1
#
_cell.length_a   1.000
_cell.length_b   1.000
_cell.length_c   1.000
_cell.angle_alpha   90.00
_cell.angle_beta   90.00
_cell.angle_gamma   90.00
#
_symmetry.space_group_name_H-M   'P 1'
#
loop_
_entity.id
_entity.type
_entity.pdbx_description
1 polymer ?
#
loop_
_entity_poly.entity_id
_entity_poly.type
_entity_poly.pdbx_seq_one_letter_code
_entity_poly.pdbx_strand_id
1 'polypeptide(L)'
;MQSVRALDLSRQDLRWVIQHDPSRCTMCGSCIAQCAQHAIEAGMMRRDITLSRGAAPTPERQHEARPVIRQSLDPDRLCVGCGFCSRVCPNDAIRPVRNPDQRMPMTDRGALPAKRGGRTNVNTQRTLDAIVVGRISQMTDPALDSERHTFDMRAPLGRVLLSGELPLEVQGGRLVKTGGTPPVRWIYPLIFSDMSIGALSTRAWEAVALAAAYLNEECGLPVRMSSGEGGMPVRLLESDKLRYFILQIASGHFGWDRIIKAMPRMKADPAGILIKIGQGAKPGDGGLLPASKVAPHIQAIRGVPRSTLHSPPNHQGL
;
A
#
# COMPACT_ATOMS: atom_id res chain seq x y z
N MET A 1 -10.11 -3.58 -41.36
CA MET A 1 -9.07 -3.30 -40.33
C MET A 1 -9.79 -2.77 -39.11
N GLN A 2 -9.95 -3.58 -38.07
CA GLN A 2 -10.48 -3.07 -36.79
C GLN A 2 -9.42 -2.14 -36.19
N SER A 3 -9.83 -0.91 -35.90
CA SER A 3 -9.01 0.08 -35.20
C SER A 3 -8.72 -0.42 -33.79
N VAL A 4 -7.46 -0.78 -33.52
CA VAL A 4 -6.99 -1.08 -32.16
C VAL A 4 -7.10 0.21 -31.36
N ARG A 5 -7.93 0.23 -30.31
CA ARG A 5 -7.99 1.38 -29.40
C ARG A 5 -6.76 1.31 -28.50
N ALA A 6 -6.23 2.46 -28.07
CA ALA A 6 -5.03 2.53 -27.23
C ALA A 6 -5.14 1.76 -25.88
N LEU A 7 -6.34 1.29 -25.51
CA LEU A 7 -6.64 0.55 -24.29
C LEU A 7 -6.94 -0.95 -24.54
N ASP A 8 -6.93 -1.40 -25.80
CA ASP A 8 -7.15 -2.81 -26.10
C ASP A 8 -5.88 -3.60 -25.79
N LEU A 9 -5.92 -4.44 -24.75
CA LEU A 9 -4.81 -5.32 -24.38
C LEU A 9 -4.49 -6.26 -25.54
N SER A 10 -3.32 -6.07 -26.15
CA SER A 10 -2.79 -6.99 -27.13
C SER A 10 -2.22 -8.22 -26.43
N ARG A 11 -2.08 -9.32 -27.19
CA ARG A 11 -1.44 -10.55 -26.69
C ARG A 11 0.01 -10.31 -26.22
N GLN A 12 0.65 -9.26 -26.71
CA GLN A 12 2.02 -8.86 -26.35
C GLN A 12 2.06 -8.09 -25.01
N ASP A 13 0.95 -7.47 -24.61
CA ASP A 13 0.82 -6.75 -23.33
C ASP A 13 0.54 -7.71 -22.15
N LEU A 14 0.25 -8.98 -22.45
CA LEU A 14 0.08 -10.01 -21.43
C LEU A 14 1.42 -10.50 -20.89
N ARG A 15 1.47 -10.83 -19.60
CA ARG A 15 2.69 -11.36 -18.98
C ARG A 15 2.88 -12.85 -19.30
N TRP A 16 4.04 -13.20 -19.84
CA TRP A 16 4.39 -14.59 -20.15
C TRP A 16 5.51 -15.11 -19.23
N VAL A 17 5.38 -16.36 -18.80
CA VAL A 17 6.42 -17.10 -18.09
C VAL A 17 6.98 -18.19 -18.99
N ILE A 18 8.27 -18.44 -18.88
CA ILE A 18 8.92 -19.55 -19.57
C ILE A 18 8.78 -20.81 -18.74
N GLN A 19 8.13 -21.83 -19.32
CA GLN A 19 8.15 -23.19 -18.79
C GLN A 19 9.34 -23.92 -19.44
N HIS A 20 10.33 -24.28 -18.63
CA HIS A 20 11.51 -25.03 -19.06
C HIS A 20 11.58 -26.38 -18.31
N ASP A 21 11.84 -27.44 -19.05
CA ASP A 21 12.02 -28.79 -18.55
C ASP A 21 13.49 -29.23 -18.68
N PRO A 22 14.26 -29.24 -17.57
CA PRO A 22 15.66 -29.60 -17.60
C PRO A 22 15.93 -31.04 -17.99
N SER A 23 14.96 -31.95 -17.85
CA SER A 23 15.14 -33.37 -18.17
C SER A 23 15.19 -33.63 -19.68
N ARG A 24 14.56 -32.77 -20.47
CA ARG A 24 14.49 -32.86 -21.94
C ARG A 24 15.47 -31.94 -22.65
N CYS A 25 16.04 -30.96 -21.92
CA CYS A 25 16.93 -29.96 -22.48
C CYS A 25 18.35 -30.50 -22.69
N THR A 26 18.84 -30.45 -23.94
CA THR A 26 20.23 -30.80 -24.29
C THR A 26 21.22 -29.66 -24.09
N MET A 27 20.75 -28.50 -23.61
CA MET A 27 21.56 -27.29 -23.40
C MET A 27 22.28 -26.79 -24.68
N CYS A 28 21.70 -27.00 -25.86
CA CYS A 28 22.27 -26.53 -27.14
C CYS A 28 22.31 -24.99 -27.31
N GLY A 29 21.58 -24.24 -26.47
CA GLY A 29 21.60 -22.77 -26.46
C GLY A 29 20.80 -22.08 -27.57
N SER A 30 20.22 -22.81 -28.53
CA SER A 30 19.51 -22.24 -29.70
C SER A 30 18.38 -21.29 -29.32
N CYS A 31 17.63 -21.59 -28.25
CA CYS A 31 16.56 -20.72 -27.75
C CYS A 31 17.07 -19.41 -27.15
N ILE A 32 18.22 -19.42 -26.46
CA ILE A 32 18.84 -18.22 -25.90
C ILE A 32 19.34 -17.33 -27.05
N ALA A 33 20.03 -17.93 -28.03
CA ALA A 33 20.58 -17.21 -29.17
C ALA A 33 19.52 -16.50 -30.02
N GLN A 34 18.32 -17.08 -30.16
CA GLN A 34 17.24 -16.51 -30.98
C GLN A 34 16.21 -15.67 -30.18
N CYS A 35 16.41 -15.47 -28.88
CA CYS A 35 15.50 -14.65 -28.10
C CYS A 35 15.75 -13.15 -28.36
N ALA A 36 14.98 -12.55 -29.27
CA ALA A 36 15.10 -11.12 -29.59
C ALA A 36 14.87 -10.18 -28.40
N GLN A 37 14.08 -10.60 -27.41
CA GLN A 37 13.84 -9.83 -26.17
C GLN A 37 14.89 -10.09 -25.08
N HIS A 38 15.85 -10.99 -25.32
CA HIS A 38 16.83 -11.44 -24.32
C HIS A 38 16.19 -11.86 -22.98
N ALA A 39 14.98 -12.42 -23.06
CA ALA A 39 14.15 -12.75 -21.90
C ALA A 39 14.57 -14.05 -21.19
N ILE A 40 15.51 -14.81 -21.76
CA ILE A 40 16.01 -16.08 -21.20
C ILE A 40 17.53 -16.15 -21.23
N GLU A 41 18.10 -16.79 -20.21
CA GLU A 41 19.54 -16.94 -20.00
C GLU A 41 19.90 -18.32 -19.45
N ALA A 42 21.15 -18.74 -19.61
CA ALA A 42 21.64 -19.98 -19.00
C ALA A 42 21.93 -19.75 -17.52
N GLY A 43 21.51 -20.70 -16.66
CA GLY A 43 21.74 -20.64 -15.22
C GLY A 43 21.92 -22.03 -14.62
N MET A 44 22.20 -22.07 -13.32
CA MET A 44 22.43 -23.32 -12.58
C MET A 44 21.40 -23.49 -11.47
N MET A 45 20.55 -24.51 -11.56
CA MET A 45 19.60 -24.86 -10.50
C MET A 45 20.27 -25.84 -9.53
N ARG A 46 20.26 -25.47 -8.25
CA ARG A 46 20.67 -26.37 -7.16
C ARG A 46 19.40 -26.90 -6.49
N ARG A 47 19.30 -28.22 -6.33
CA ARG A 47 18.20 -28.87 -5.65
C ARG A 47 18.75 -29.87 -4.65
N ASP A 48 18.21 -29.82 -3.45
CA ASP A 48 18.46 -30.83 -2.42
C ASP A 48 17.35 -31.88 -2.56
N ILE A 49 17.74 -33.12 -2.84
CA ILE A 49 16.81 -34.23 -3.03
C ILE A 49 17.09 -35.26 -1.95
N THR A 50 16.05 -35.64 -1.21
CA THR A 50 16.11 -36.78 -0.29
C THR A 50 15.62 -38.00 -1.04
N LEU A 51 16.52 -38.92 -1.36
CA LEU A 51 16.18 -40.17 -2.04
C LEU A 51 16.29 -41.33 -1.04
N SER A 52 15.41 -42.32 -1.17
CA SER A 52 15.58 -43.60 -0.51
C SER A 52 15.61 -44.69 -1.58
N ARG A 53 16.75 -45.35 -1.74
CA ARG A 53 16.99 -46.35 -2.81
C ARG A 53 16.98 -47.80 -2.29
N GLY A 54 16.81 -48.00 -0.98
CA GLY A 54 16.76 -49.31 -0.34
C GLY A 54 15.35 -49.90 -0.27
N ALA A 55 15.25 -51.19 0.08
CA ALA A 55 13.98 -51.87 0.34
C ALA A 55 13.25 -51.35 1.59
N ALA A 56 13.98 -50.67 2.48
CA ALA A 56 13.46 -49.93 3.62
C ALA A 56 13.73 -48.42 3.42
N PRO A 57 12.85 -47.53 3.93
CA PRO A 57 12.98 -46.09 3.76
C PRO A 57 14.14 -45.52 4.58
N THR A 58 15.35 -45.58 4.03
CA THR A 58 16.52 -44.84 4.49
C THR A 58 16.68 -43.56 3.67
N PRO A 59 16.33 -42.37 4.22
CA PRO A 59 16.44 -41.11 3.51
C PRO A 59 17.89 -40.61 3.47
N GLU A 60 18.48 -40.54 2.28
CA GLU A 60 19.79 -39.93 2.06
C GLU A 60 19.64 -38.58 1.33
N ARG A 61 20.31 -37.54 1.84
CA ARG A 61 20.35 -36.23 1.20
C ARG A 61 21.41 -36.19 0.12
N GLN A 62 21.01 -35.91 -1.10
CA GLN A 62 21.91 -35.67 -2.23
C GLN A 62 21.72 -34.24 -2.74
N HIS A 63 22.84 -33.56 -2.97
CA HIS A 63 22.86 -32.23 -3.57
C HIS A 63 23.06 -32.38 -5.07
N GLU A 64 22.09 -31.90 -5.85
CA GLU A 64 22.15 -31.97 -7.30
C GLU A 64 22.17 -30.57 -7.90
N ALA A 65 23.20 -30.29 -8.70
CA ALA A 65 23.30 -29.07 -9.48
C ALA A 65 23.11 -29.42 -10.96
N ARG A 66 22.08 -28.85 -11.60
CA ARG A 66 21.81 -29.04 -13.03
C ARG A 66 21.78 -27.70 -13.78
N PRO A 67 22.32 -27.65 -15.01
CA PRO A 67 22.15 -26.50 -15.88
C PRO A 67 20.69 -26.35 -16.29
N VAL A 68 20.19 -25.12 -16.33
CA VAL A 68 18.82 -24.78 -16.68
C VAL A 68 18.77 -23.50 -17.51
N ILE A 69 17.69 -23.31 -18.25
CA ILE A 69 17.37 -22.02 -18.84
C ILE A 69 16.45 -21.27 -17.88
N ARG A 70 16.83 -20.04 -17.52
CA ARG A 70 16.08 -19.16 -16.63
C ARG A 70 15.49 -18.00 -17.41
N GLN A 71 14.35 -17.51 -16.95
CA GLN A 71 13.79 -16.26 -17.45
C GLN A 71 14.40 -15.08 -16.70
N SER A 72 14.73 -14.01 -17.43
CA SER A 72 15.19 -12.76 -16.86
C SER A 72 14.11 -12.15 -15.95
N LEU A 73 14.55 -11.55 -14.84
CA LEU A 73 13.71 -10.80 -13.92
C LEU A 73 13.72 -9.29 -14.22
N ASP A 74 14.53 -8.86 -15.19
CA ASP A 74 14.64 -7.48 -15.65
C ASP A 74 13.33 -7.04 -16.35
N PRO A 75 12.66 -5.96 -15.88
CA PRO A 75 11.47 -5.40 -16.51
C PRO A 75 11.65 -5.08 -18.00
N ASP A 76 12.85 -4.72 -18.43
CA ASP A 76 13.14 -4.37 -19.82
C ASP A 76 13.30 -5.60 -20.74
N ARG A 77 13.41 -6.80 -20.15
CA ARG A 77 13.62 -8.07 -20.87
C ARG A 77 12.47 -9.05 -20.65
N LEU A 78 11.25 -8.54 -20.51
CA LEU A 78 10.08 -9.39 -20.28
C LEU A 78 9.74 -10.25 -21.50
N CYS A 79 9.26 -11.47 -21.23
CA CYS A 79 8.80 -12.36 -22.29
C CYS A 79 7.45 -11.86 -22.83
N VAL A 80 7.40 -11.61 -24.15
CA VAL A 80 6.19 -11.19 -24.88
C VAL A 80 5.38 -12.36 -25.46
N GLY A 81 5.81 -13.61 -25.20
CA GLY A 81 5.07 -14.80 -25.62
C GLY A 81 5.11 -15.13 -27.12
N CYS A 82 6.14 -14.66 -27.85
CA CYS A 82 6.27 -14.87 -29.30
C CYS A 82 6.42 -16.35 -29.73
N GLY A 83 6.83 -17.24 -28.82
CA GLY A 83 6.91 -18.69 -29.08
C GLY A 83 8.15 -19.16 -29.84
N PHE A 84 9.07 -18.27 -30.20
CA PHE A 84 10.30 -18.64 -30.92
C PHE A 84 11.13 -19.69 -30.19
N CYS A 85 11.26 -19.59 -28.87
CA CYS A 85 12.00 -20.56 -28.06
C CYS A 85 11.45 -21.99 -28.19
N SER A 86 10.14 -22.17 -28.37
CA SER A 86 9.53 -23.48 -28.60
C SER A 86 9.81 -23.98 -30.01
N ARG A 87 9.78 -23.11 -31.02
CA ARG A 87 10.02 -23.50 -32.42
C ARG A 87 11.44 -23.96 -32.70
N VAL A 88 12.41 -23.36 -32.02
CA VAL A 88 13.84 -23.66 -32.22
C VAL A 88 14.36 -24.75 -31.28
N CYS A 89 13.53 -25.21 -30.33
CA CYS A 89 13.95 -26.25 -29.39
C CYS A 89 13.80 -27.62 -30.05
N PRO A 90 14.87 -28.42 -30.16
CA PRO A 90 14.80 -29.74 -30.82
C PRO A 90 13.99 -30.77 -30.01
N ASN A 91 13.83 -30.56 -28.70
CA ASN A 91 13.22 -31.52 -27.77
C ASN A 91 11.96 -30.98 -27.06
N ASP A 92 11.40 -29.86 -27.52
CA ASP A 92 10.26 -29.18 -26.88
C ASP A 92 10.44 -28.93 -25.37
N ALA A 93 11.69 -28.70 -24.96
CA ALA A 93 12.09 -28.54 -23.56
C ALA A 93 11.73 -27.15 -23.00
N ILE A 94 11.32 -26.19 -23.84
CA ILE A 94 11.04 -24.81 -23.43
C ILE A 94 9.87 -24.23 -24.21
N ARG A 95 8.95 -23.53 -23.51
CA ARG A 95 7.84 -22.81 -24.15
C ARG A 95 7.32 -21.65 -23.29
N PRO A 96 6.77 -20.59 -23.89
CA PRO A 96 6.10 -19.55 -23.13
C PRO A 96 4.68 -20.00 -22.75
N VAL A 97 4.28 -19.71 -21.52
CA VAL A 97 2.95 -19.97 -20.95
C VAL A 97 2.44 -18.67 -20.34
N ARG A 98 1.15 -18.38 -20.49
CA ARG A 98 0.54 -17.18 -19.92
C ARG A 98 0.64 -17.21 -18.39
N ASN A 99 1.13 -16.13 -17.79
CA ASN A 99 1.07 -15.97 -16.34
C ASN A 99 -0.34 -15.50 -15.94
N PRO A 100 -1.11 -16.27 -15.16
CA PRO A 100 -2.34 -15.74 -14.56
C PRO A 100 -2.04 -14.70 -13.48
N ASP A 101 -0.84 -14.74 -12.87
CA ASP A 101 -0.41 -13.79 -11.86
C ASP A 101 0.23 -12.54 -12.50
N GLN A 102 -0.52 -11.43 -12.46
CA GLN A 102 -0.07 -10.15 -13.00
C GLN A 102 0.77 -9.33 -12.02
N ARG A 103 1.07 -9.85 -10.82
CA ARG A 103 1.87 -9.13 -9.83
C ARG A 103 3.30 -8.88 -10.35
N MET A 104 3.70 -7.62 -10.37
CA MET A 104 5.06 -7.22 -10.68
C MET A 104 5.94 -7.28 -9.43
N PRO A 105 7.18 -7.77 -9.53
CA PRO A 105 8.15 -7.58 -8.46
C PRO A 105 8.38 -6.08 -8.30
N MET A 106 8.13 -5.57 -7.10
CA MET A 106 8.49 -4.19 -6.77
C MET A 106 10.01 -4.10 -6.80
N THR A 107 10.55 -3.30 -7.72
CA THR A 107 11.97 -2.99 -7.79
C THR A 107 12.33 -2.11 -6.60
N ASP A 108 13.37 -2.50 -5.86
CA ASP A 108 13.98 -1.62 -4.86
C ASP A 108 14.72 -0.48 -5.58
N ARG A 109 15.08 0.59 -4.87
CA ARG A 109 15.81 1.77 -5.39
C ARG A 109 17.14 1.42 -6.09
N GLY A 110 17.65 0.20 -5.92
CA GLY A 110 18.82 -0.35 -6.62
C GLY A 110 18.55 -1.18 -7.88
N ALA A 111 17.35 -1.11 -8.49
CA ALA A 111 16.96 -1.87 -9.68
C ALA A 111 17.05 -3.41 -9.56
N LEU A 112 17.18 -3.91 -8.33
CA LEU A 112 17.14 -5.33 -8.03
C LEU A 112 15.70 -5.73 -7.65
N PRO A 113 15.24 -6.94 -8.02
CA PRO A 113 14.00 -7.48 -7.49
C PRO A 113 14.11 -7.51 -5.97
N ALA A 114 13.11 -6.97 -5.26
CA ALA A 114 13.06 -7.06 -3.81
C ALA A 114 13.19 -8.54 -3.41
N LYS A 115 14.37 -8.94 -2.92
CA LYS A 115 14.58 -10.29 -2.41
C LYS A 115 13.63 -10.42 -1.23
N ARG A 116 12.68 -11.35 -1.33
CA ARG A 116 11.84 -11.74 -0.20
C ARG A 116 12.81 -12.32 0.83
N GLY A 117 13.28 -11.45 1.72
CA GLY A 117 14.10 -11.84 2.86
C GLY A 117 13.42 -13.01 3.53
N GLY A 118 14.21 -14.01 3.88
CA GLY A 118 13.74 -15.16 4.63
C GLY A 118 12.85 -14.74 5.79
N ARG A 119 11.97 -15.64 6.21
CA ARG A 119 10.98 -15.50 7.28
C ARG A 119 11.60 -15.25 8.68
N THR A 120 12.62 -14.43 8.81
CA THR A 120 13.27 -14.08 10.08
C THR A 120 12.72 -12.81 10.71
N ASN A 121 11.94 -12.00 9.99
CA ASN A 121 11.45 -10.69 10.46
C ASN A 121 9.93 -10.67 10.66
N VAL A 122 9.35 -11.72 11.25
CA VAL A 122 7.91 -11.79 11.59
C VAL A 122 7.63 -11.16 12.97
N ASN A 123 8.66 -11.04 13.83
CA ASN A 123 8.51 -10.58 15.21
C ASN A 123 8.96 -9.12 15.44
N THR A 124 9.44 -8.42 14.40
CA THR A 124 9.83 -7.01 14.51
C THR A 124 8.68 -6.16 14.02
N GLN A 125 8.08 -5.38 14.91
CA GLN A 125 7.03 -4.42 14.56
C GLN A 125 7.62 -3.35 13.64
N ARG A 126 7.26 -3.37 12.35
CA ARG A 126 7.74 -2.41 11.36
C ARG A 126 6.86 -1.17 11.40
N THR A 127 7.41 -0.02 11.00
CA THR A 127 6.62 1.20 10.81
C THR A 127 5.43 0.98 9.88
N LEU A 128 5.60 0.13 8.86
CA LEU A 128 4.53 -0.25 7.92
C LEU A 128 3.43 -1.11 8.56
N ASP A 129 3.73 -1.86 9.63
CA ASP A 129 2.74 -2.69 10.33
C ASP A 129 1.78 -1.83 11.18
N ALA A 130 2.15 -0.57 11.47
CA ALA A 130 1.29 0.41 12.12
C ALA A 130 0.49 1.28 11.12
N ILE A 131 0.72 1.14 9.81
CA ILE A 131 -0.04 1.86 8.79
C ILE A 131 -1.36 1.14 8.55
N VAL A 132 -2.44 1.73 9.06
CA VAL A 132 -3.80 1.31 8.72
C VAL A 132 -4.26 2.10 7.50
N VAL A 133 -4.52 1.42 6.39
CA VAL A 133 -5.18 2.01 5.22
C VAL A 133 -6.67 2.20 5.56
N GLY A 134 -6.97 3.31 6.23
CA GLY A 134 -8.30 3.56 6.79
C GLY A 134 -9.31 4.17 5.81
N ARG A 135 -8.85 4.82 4.74
CA ARG A 135 -9.71 5.44 3.72
C ARG A 135 -9.08 5.37 2.34
N ILE A 136 -9.81 4.80 1.39
CA ILE A 136 -9.55 4.94 -0.05
C ILE A 136 -10.52 6.01 -0.55
N SER A 137 -10.06 7.25 -0.61
CA SER A 137 -10.80 8.34 -1.22
C SER A 137 -10.66 8.21 -2.73
N GLN A 138 -11.60 7.50 -3.38
CA GLN A 138 -11.77 7.32 -4.83
C GLN A 138 -10.60 7.82 -5.68
N MET A 139 -9.55 6.99 -5.73
CA MET A 139 -8.51 7.09 -6.75
C MET A 139 -8.75 5.97 -7.75
N THR A 140 -9.55 6.24 -8.77
CA THR A 140 -9.53 5.43 -9.97
C THR A 140 -9.62 6.34 -11.18
N ASP A 141 -8.83 6.00 -12.18
CA ASP A 141 -9.06 6.38 -13.56
C ASP A 141 -9.62 5.13 -14.29
N PRO A 142 -10.87 5.13 -14.77
CA PRO A 142 -11.84 6.22 -14.72
C PRO A 142 -12.47 6.39 -13.33
N ALA A 143 -13.01 7.58 -13.05
CA ALA A 143 -13.72 7.89 -11.83
C ALA A 143 -14.85 6.87 -11.59
N LEU A 144 -14.78 6.12 -10.48
CA LEU A 144 -15.83 5.19 -10.08
C LEU A 144 -17.11 5.96 -9.73
N ASP A 145 -18.15 5.72 -10.52
CA ASP A 145 -19.51 6.17 -10.28
C ASP A 145 -20.08 5.47 -9.02
N SER A 146 -20.51 6.27 -8.04
CA SER A 146 -21.09 5.79 -6.77
C SER A 146 -22.41 5.03 -6.94
N GLU A 147 -23.11 5.20 -8.08
CA GLU A 147 -24.30 4.39 -8.40
C GLU A 147 -23.95 3.03 -9.03
N ARG A 148 -22.78 2.88 -9.65
CA ARG A 148 -22.40 1.64 -10.36
C ARG A 148 -21.58 0.66 -9.53
N HIS A 149 -21.01 1.08 -8.41
CA HIS A 149 -20.08 0.26 -7.63
C HIS A 149 -20.49 0.22 -6.16
N THR A 150 -21.25 -0.80 -5.80
CA THR A 150 -21.59 -1.12 -4.41
C THR A 150 -20.44 -1.89 -3.77
N PHE A 151 -19.87 -1.34 -2.70
CA PHE A 151 -18.87 -2.02 -1.89
C PHE A 151 -19.54 -2.66 -0.67
N ASP A 152 -19.62 -3.99 -0.67
CA ASP A 152 -20.00 -4.73 0.52
C ASP A 152 -18.78 -4.89 1.44
N MET A 153 -18.73 -4.08 2.50
CA MET A 153 -17.79 -4.32 3.59
C MET A 153 -18.19 -5.60 4.33
N ARG A 154 -17.43 -6.68 4.11
CA ARG A 154 -17.61 -7.97 4.81
C ARG A 154 -17.34 -7.89 6.32
N ALA A 155 -16.60 -6.89 6.77
CA ALA A 155 -16.34 -6.61 8.17
C ALA A 155 -16.79 -5.18 8.49
N PRO A 156 -17.80 -4.99 9.36
CA PRO A 156 -18.11 -3.65 9.85
C PRO A 156 -16.89 -3.10 10.60
N LEU A 157 -16.53 -1.84 10.31
CA LEU A 157 -15.62 -1.04 11.14
C LEU A 157 -16.33 -0.76 12.48
N GLY A 158 -16.37 -1.78 13.34
CA GLY A 158 -16.86 -1.72 14.72
C GLY A 158 -15.72 -1.94 15.69
N ARG A 159 -15.98 -1.74 16.99
CA ARG A 159 -15.00 -1.94 18.07
C ARG A 159 -14.33 -3.30 17.92
N VAL A 160 -13.07 -3.29 17.49
CA VAL A 160 -12.18 -4.44 17.59
C VAL A 160 -11.81 -4.54 19.07
N LEU A 161 -12.40 -5.51 19.77
CA LEU A 161 -11.99 -5.81 21.15
C LEU A 161 -10.52 -6.20 21.12
N LEU A 162 -9.73 -5.61 22.01
CA LEU A 162 -8.34 -6.03 22.19
C LEU A 162 -8.33 -7.49 22.68
N SER A 163 -7.23 -8.21 22.45
CA SER A 163 -7.14 -9.64 22.78
C SER A 163 -7.47 -9.95 24.25
N GLY A 164 -7.18 -9.03 25.18
CA GLY A 164 -7.50 -9.14 26.59
C GLY A 164 -8.95 -8.80 26.99
N GLU A 165 -9.73 -8.21 26.08
CA GLU A 165 -11.13 -7.83 26.31
C GLU A 165 -12.11 -8.80 25.62
N LEU A 166 -11.57 -9.78 24.89
CA LEU A 166 -12.37 -10.83 24.29
C LEU A 166 -12.93 -11.73 25.40
N PRO A 167 -14.24 -12.06 25.39
CA PRO A 167 -14.84 -12.95 26.37
C PRO A 167 -14.52 -14.42 26.02
N LEU A 168 -13.22 -14.75 26.00
CA LEU A 168 -12.67 -16.04 25.61
C LEU A 168 -11.77 -16.55 26.73
N GLU A 169 -12.06 -17.74 27.24
CA GLU A 169 -11.24 -18.43 28.25
C GLU A 169 -10.77 -19.77 27.73
N VAL A 170 -9.66 -20.29 28.26
CA VAL A 170 -9.18 -21.63 27.93
C VAL A 170 -9.71 -22.61 28.98
N GLN A 171 -10.68 -23.44 28.60
CA GLN A 171 -11.17 -24.54 29.41
C GLN A 171 -10.76 -25.87 28.78
N GLY A 172 -10.00 -26.69 29.52
CA GLY A 172 -9.53 -28.00 29.03
C GLY A 172 -8.67 -27.94 27.77
N GLY A 173 -7.91 -26.85 27.58
CA GLY A 173 -7.07 -26.64 26.38
C GLY A 173 -7.83 -26.16 25.14
N ARG A 174 -9.15 -25.89 25.24
CA ARG A 174 -9.94 -25.27 24.17
C ARG A 174 -10.38 -23.87 24.56
N LEU A 175 -10.35 -22.97 23.58
CA LEU A 175 -10.89 -21.61 23.72
C LEU A 175 -12.42 -21.70 23.75
N VAL A 176 -13.05 -21.22 24.83
CA VAL A 176 -14.49 -21.22 25.06
C VAL A 176 -14.95 -19.78 25.27
N LYS A 177 -16.05 -19.39 24.62
CA LYS A 177 -16.65 -18.06 24.77
C LYS A 177 -17.49 -18.01 26.05
N THR A 178 -17.07 -17.24 27.03
CA THR A 178 -17.67 -17.20 28.39
C THR A 178 -18.66 -16.06 28.60
N GLY A 179 -18.70 -15.09 27.69
CA GLY A 179 -19.56 -13.90 27.81
C GLY A 179 -20.19 -13.46 26.49
N GLY A 180 -21.20 -12.60 26.61
CA GLY A 180 -21.78 -11.90 25.47
C GLY A 180 -20.77 -10.94 24.87
N THR A 181 -20.45 -11.10 23.59
CA THR A 181 -19.82 -10.01 22.83
C THR A 181 -20.86 -8.91 22.68
N PRO A 182 -20.53 -7.64 22.97
CA PRO A 182 -21.43 -6.54 22.69
C PRO A 182 -21.94 -6.67 21.25
N PRO A 183 -23.25 -6.46 20.98
CA PRO A 183 -23.72 -6.44 19.60
C PRO A 183 -22.89 -5.42 18.84
N VAL A 184 -22.47 -5.77 17.63
CA VAL A 184 -21.81 -4.82 16.72
C VAL A 184 -22.84 -3.77 16.34
N ARG A 185 -23.04 -2.80 17.22
CA ARG A 185 -23.66 -1.53 16.87
C ARG A 185 -22.64 -0.84 15.98
N TRP A 186 -23.08 -0.44 14.79
CA TRP A 186 -22.30 0.34 13.86
C TRP A 186 -21.98 1.69 14.49
N ILE A 187 -21.01 1.72 15.40
CA ILE A 187 -20.38 2.94 15.85
C ILE A 187 -19.29 3.19 14.82
N TYR A 188 -19.68 3.82 13.72
CA TYR A 188 -18.68 4.44 12.87
C TYR A 188 -17.89 5.40 13.76
N PRO A 189 -16.56 5.27 13.88
CA PRO A 189 -15.77 6.37 14.41
C PRO A 189 -16.08 7.57 13.51
N LEU A 190 -16.81 8.55 14.05
CA LEU A 190 -17.18 9.72 13.29
C LEU A 190 -15.92 10.56 13.18
N ILE A 191 -15.47 10.77 11.95
CA ILE A 191 -14.29 11.58 11.68
C ILE A 191 -14.76 12.80 10.90
N PHE A 192 -14.64 13.98 11.50
CA PHE A 192 -14.76 15.22 10.76
C PHE A 192 -13.67 15.26 9.69
N SER A 193 -14.11 15.32 8.43
CA SER A 193 -13.27 15.11 7.25
C SER A 193 -12.19 16.19 7.09
N ASP A 194 -11.23 15.85 6.24
CA ASP A 194 -9.94 16.49 6.04
C ASP A 194 -10.06 17.86 5.34
N MET A 195 -10.59 18.83 6.07
CA MET A 195 -10.77 20.21 5.62
C MET A 195 -9.70 21.10 6.20
N SER A 196 -8.87 21.70 5.34
CA SER A 196 -7.77 22.55 5.81
C SER A 196 -8.23 23.89 6.35
N ILE A 197 -7.51 24.38 7.37
CA ILE A 197 -7.59 25.79 7.76
C ILE A 197 -7.14 26.66 6.57
N GLY A 198 -8.00 27.62 6.18
CA GLY A 198 -7.87 28.41 4.96
C GLY A 198 -8.86 27.99 3.87
N ALA A 199 -9.14 26.69 3.70
CA ALA A 199 -10.27 26.25 2.88
C ALA A 199 -11.59 26.58 3.59
N LEU A 200 -11.68 26.21 4.87
CA LEU A 200 -12.67 26.73 5.81
C LEU A 200 -12.20 28.05 6.41
N SER A 201 -13.16 28.87 6.85
CA SER A 201 -12.86 29.98 7.74
C SER A 201 -12.26 29.45 9.04
N THR A 202 -11.33 30.19 9.64
CA THR A 202 -10.69 29.81 10.90
C THR A 202 -11.72 29.57 12.00
N ARG A 203 -12.81 30.35 12.04
CA ARG A 203 -13.90 30.17 13.00
C ARG A 203 -14.67 28.87 12.79
N ALA A 204 -14.99 28.52 11.54
CA ALA A 204 -15.65 27.26 11.24
C ALA A 204 -14.75 26.07 11.59
N TRP A 205 -13.46 26.13 11.26
CA TRP A 205 -12.50 25.08 11.61
C TRP A 205 -12.34 24.92 13.13
N GLU A 206 -12.24 26.03 13.88
CA GLU A 206 -12.19 26.02 15.35
C GLU A 206 -13.50 25.50 15.98
N ALA A 207 -14.66 25.81 15.39
CA ALA A 207 -15.95 25.31 15.88
C ALA A 207 -16.02 23.78 15.76
N VAL A 208 -15.52 23.20 14.67
CA VAL A 208 -15.45 21.74 14.49
C VAL A 208 -14.46 21.11 15.48
N ALA A 209 -13.32 21.77 15.74
CA ALA A 209 -12.37 21.35 16.75
C ALA A 209 -12.98 21.31 18.16
N LEU A 210 -13.74 22.35 18.53
CA LEU A 210 -14.46 22.40 19.79
C LEU A 210 -15.55 21.32 19.87
N ALA A 211 -16.29 21.10 18.77
CA ALA A 211 -17.29 20.05 18.69
C ALA A 211 -16.66 18.65 18.89
N ALA A 212 -15.50 18.39 18.28
CA ALA A 212 -14.78 17.13 18.47
C ALA A 212 -14.39 16.91 19.95
N ALA A 213 -13.88 17.95 20.63
CA ALA A 213 -13.57 17.87 22.05
C ALA A 213 -14.83 17.62 22.90
N TYR A 214 -15.89 18.40 22.69
CA TYR A 214 -17.16 18.27 23.42
C TYR A 214 -17.76 16.86 23.27
N LEU A 215 -17.81 16.34 22.04
CA LEU A 215 -18.36 15.01 21.76
C LEU A 215 -17.57 13.90 22.48
N ASN A 216 -16.25 14.03 22.60
CA ASN A 216 -15.45 13.03 23.33
C ASN A 216 -15.58 13.17 24.85
N GLU A 217 -15.59 14.41 25.38
CA GLU A 217 -15.46 14.66 26.81
C GLU A 217 -16.79 14.67 27.54
N GLU A 218 -17.80 15.31 26.95
CA GLU A 218 -19.12 15.46 27.55
C GLU A 218 -20.07 14.35 27.10
N CYS A 219 -19.98 13.93 25.84
CA CYS A 219 -20.89 12.91 25.29
C CYS A 219 -20.30 11.49 25.29
N GLY A 220 -19.00 11.32 25.57
CA GLY A 220 -18.33 10.01 25.53
C GLY A 220 -18.34 9.35 24.13
N LEU A 221 -18.48 10.14 23.06
CA LEU A 221 -18.53 9.67 21.68
C LEU A 221 -17.12 9.70 21.07
N PRO A 222 -16.64 8.58 20.49
CA PRO A 222 -15.29 8.48 19.94
C PRO A 222 -15.21 9.17 18.57
N VAL A 223 -15.09 10.51 18.59
CA VAL A 223 -15.04 11.35 17.40
C VAL A 223 -13.61 11.86 17.19
N ARG A 224 -13.14 11.91 15.94
CA ARG A 224 -11.84 12.52 15.63
C ARG A 224 -12.01 13.61 14.58
N MET A 225 -11.05 14.50 14.48
CA MET A 225 -11.01 15.52 13.44
C MET A 225 -9.71 15.43 12.68
N SER A 226 -9.76 15.41 11.35
CA SER A 226 -8.53 15.59 10.56
C SER A 226 -8.17 17.07 10.44
N SER A 227 -6.88 17.41 10.56
CA SER A 227 -6.41 18.79 10.47
C SER A 227 -6.62 19.41 9.08
N GLY A 228 -6.72 18.59 8.04
CA GLY A 228 -6.54 19.05 6.67
C GLY A 228 -5.06 19.30 6.33
N GLU A 229 -4.79 19.57 5.06
CA GLU A 229 -3.44 19.79 4.50
C GLU A 229 -2.76 21.11 4.92
N GLY A 230 -3.46 21.96 5.68
CA GLY A 230 -3.07 23.36 5.90
C GLY A 230 -2.25 23.61 7.16
N GLY A 231 -1.86 22.57 7.88
CA GLY A 231 -1.26 22.68 9.22
C GLY A 231 -2.28 22.98 10.31
N MET A 232 -1.79 23.28 11.51
CA MET A 232 -2.62 23.51 12.70
C MET A 232 -2.07 24.64 13.57
N PRO A 233 -2.92 25.43 14.26
CA PRO A 233 -2.46 26.42 15.23
C PRO A 233 -1.63 25.80 16.37
N VAL A 234 -0.53 26.46 16.76
CA VAL A 234 0.37 25.97 17.83
C VAL A 234 -0.35 25.81 19.17
N ARG A 235 -1.28 26.70 19.50
CA ARG A 235 -2.12 26.58 20.70
C ARG A 235 -2.85 25.22 20.81
N LEU A 236 -3.21 24.61 19.69
CA LEU A 236 -3.85 23.29 19.65
C LEU A 236 -2.84 22.15 19.61
N LEU A 237 -1.68 22.35 18.98
CA LEU A 237 -0.57 21.39 19.02
C LEU A 237 -0.05 21.20 20.46
N GLU A 238 -0.02 22.27 21.25
CA GLU A 238 0.44 22.24 22.66
C GLU A 238 -0.70 22.00 23.66
N SER A 239 -1.88 21.62 23.17
CA SER A 239 -3.04 21.32 24.00
C SER A 239 -3.20 19.82 24.20
N ASP A 240 -3.77 19.42 25.34
CA ASP A 240 -4.20 18.04 25.60
C ASP A 240 -5.27 17.55 24.61
N LYS A 241 -6.02 18.48 23.99
CA LYS A 241 -7.03 18.20 22.96
C LYS A 241 -6.41 17.69 21.65
N LEU A 242 -5.08 17.77 21.48
CA LEU A 242 -4.37 17.21 20.34
C LEU A 242 -4.70 15.72 20.10
N ARG A 243 -4.99 14.97 21.18
CA ARG A 243 -5.43 13.57 21.13
C ARG A 243 -6.68 13.31 20.28
N TYR A 244 -7.47 14.34 19.96
CA TYR A 244 -8.66 14.22 19.08
C TYR A 244 -8.35 14.47 17.60
N PHE A 245 -7.13 14.88 17.27
CA PHE A 245 -6.76 15.27 15.92
C PHE A 245 -5.95 14.19 15.20
N ILE A 246 -6.27 14.01 13.92
CA ILE A 246 -5.45 13.27 12.97
C ILE A 246 -4.70 14.32 12.13
N LEU A 247 -3.38 14.38 12.27
CA LEU A 247 -2.57 15.35 11.54
C LEU A 247 -2.33 14.85 10.11
N GLN A 248 -2.68 15.67 9.11
CA GLN A 248 -2.56 15.28 7.72
C GLN A 248 -1.23 15.76 7.10
N ILE A 249 -0.54 14.85 6.43
CA ILE A 249 0.59 15.14 5.54
C ILE A 249 0.15 14.96 4.10
N ALA A 250 0.19 16.04 3.33
CA ALA A 250 -0.07 16.06 1.90
C ALA A 250 1.18 16.54 1.17
N SER A 251 1.18 16.44 -0.16
CA SER A 251 2.33 16.74 -1.03
C SER A 251 2.96 18.12 -0.80
N GLY A 252 2.16 19.12 -0.42
CA GLY A 252 2.64 20.48 -0.14
C GLY A 252 3.32 20.65 1.22
N HIS A 253 3.24 19.65 2.12
CA HIS A 253 3.85 19.65 3.46
C HIS A 253 3.56 20.90 4.32
N PHE A 254 2.48 21.64 4.01
CA PHE A 254 2.22 22.93 4.66
C PHE A 254 2.02 22.76 6.18
N GLY A 255 2.71 23.62 6.94
CA GLY A 255 2.65 23.64 8.40
C GLY A 255 3.40 22.52 9.12
N TRP A 256 4.02 21.57 8.42
CA TRP A 256 4.78 20.49 9.06
C TRP A 256 6.02 20.98 9.80
N ASP A 257 6.72 21.99 9.28
CA ASP A 257 7.81 22.66 10.01
C ASP A 257 7.36 23.14 11.40
N ARG A 258 6.14 23.68 11.47
CA ARG A 258 5.58 24.21 12.71
C ARG A 258 5.11 23.09 13.64
N ILE A 259 4.56 22.01 13.09
CA ILE A 259 4.21 20.79 13.82
C ILE A 259 5.47 20.20 14.46
N ILE A 260 6.54 20.00 13.68
CA ILE A 260 7.81 19.43 14.14
C ILE A 260 8.42 20.30 15.26
N LYS A 261 8.45 21.62 15.08
CA LYS A 261 8.93 22.56 16.11
C LYS A 261 8.06 22.59 17.37
N ALA A 262 6.79 22.17 17.28
CA ALA A 262 5.90 22.07 18.43
C ALA A 262 6.02 20.72 19.16
N MET A 263 6.53 19.67 18.51
CA MET A 263 6.61 18.31 19.08
C MET A 263 7.19 18.25 20.51
N PRO A 264 8.30 18.93 20.85
CA PRO A 264 8.85 18.88 22.22
C PRO A 264 7.94 19.51 23.29
N ARG A 265 6.92 20.27 22.89
CA ARG A 265 5.99 21.00 23.75
C ARG A 265 4.56 20.44 23.67
N MET A 266 4.34 19.37 22.91
CA MET A 266 3.04 18.72 22.83
C MET A 266 2.71 18.05 24.17
N LYS A 267 1.49 18.25 24.65
CA LYS A 267 1.01 17.66 25.92
C LYS A 267 0.39 16.27 25.74
N ALA A 268 0.07 15.90 24.51
CA ALA A 268 -0.51 14.63 24.14
C ALA A 268 -0.11 14.30 22.70
N ASP A 269 -0.05 13.01 22.37
CA ASP A 269 0.13 12.59 20.98
C ASP A 269 -1.16 12.82 20.17
N PRO A 270 -1.05 13.10 18.85
CA PRO A 270 -2.22 13.11 17.98
C PRO A 270 -2.85 11.72 17.89
N ALA A 271 -4.13 11.66 17.53
CA ALA A 271 -4.84 10.40 17.28
C ALA A 271 -4.22 9.56 16.16
N GLY A 272 -3.49 10.20 15.26
CA GLY A 272 -2.76 9.55 14.18
C GLY A 272 -2.23 10.54 13.16
N ILE A 273 -1.49 10.02 12.18
CA ILE A 273 -1.01 10.75 11.02
C ILE A 273 -1.72 10.21 9.78
N LEU A 274 -2.27 11.10 8.95
CA LEU A 274 -2.91 10.75 7.68
C LEU A 274 -2.01 11.17 6.52
N ILE A 275 -1.47 10.20 5.80
CA ILE A 275 -0.74 10.44 4.55
C ILE A 275 -1.75 10.54 3.42
N LYS A 276 -1.91 11.75 2.87
CA LYS A 276 -2.87 12.01 1.80
C LYS A 276 -2.25 11.75 0.45
N ILE A 277 -2.66 10.69 -0.23
CA ILE A 277 -2.21 10.39 -1.59
C ILE A 277 -3.06 11.10 -2.64
N GLY A 278 -4.37 11.23 -2.41
CA GLY A 278 -5.29 11.88 -3.33
C GLY A 278 -6.60 12.27 -2.67
N GLN A 279 -7.45 12.97 -3.40
CA GLN A 279 -8.82 13.28 -2.99
C GLN A 279 -9.81 13.02 -4.14
N GLY A 280 -11.00 12.53 -3.82
CA GLY A 280 -12.01 12.19 -4.85
C GLY A 280 -12.50 13.40 -5.66
N ALA A 281 -12.48 14.61 -5.10
CA ALA A 281 -12.91 15.81 -5.83
C ALA A 281 -11.95 16.24 -6.95
N LYS A 282 -10.69 15.79 -6.92
CA LYS A 282 -9.69 16.05 -7.96
C LYS A 282 -8.58 14.99 -7.91
N PRO A 283 -8.83 13.78 -8.42
CA PRO A 283 -7.83 12.73 -8.49
C PRO A 283 -6.68 13.18 -9.40
N GLY A 284 -5.43 12.97 -8.96
CA GLY A 284 -4.24 13.32 -9.75
C GLY A 284 -3.72 14.75 -9.58
N ASP A 285 -4.45 15.63 -8.89
CA ASP A 285 -4.02 17.00 -8.60
C ASP A 285 -3.80 17.24 -7.10
N GLY A 286 -2.89 18.17 -6.76
CA GLY A 286 -2.65 18.61 -5.39
C GLY A 286 -3.67 19.64 -4.90
N GLY A 287 -3.64 19.94 -3.60
CA GLY A 287 -4.41 21.01 -2.96
C GLY A 287 -4.26 22.38 -3.62
N LEU A 288 -5.31 23.20 -3.56
CA LEU A 288 -5.31 24.58 -4.08
C LEU A 288 -5.89 25.54 -3.05
N LEU A 289 -5.17 26.60 -2.73
CA LEU A 289 -5.66 27.71 -1.91
C LEU A 289 -5.37 29.07 -2.60
N PRO A 290 -6.41 29.83 -3.01
CA PRO A 290 -6.24 31.15 -3.62
C PRO A 290 -5.54 32.16 -2.69
N ALA A 291 -4.69 33.03 -3.25
CA ALA A 291 -3.96 34.07 -2.50
C ALA A 291 -4.85 34.98 -1.64
N SER A 292 -6.09 35.22 -2.08
CA SER A 292 -7.08 36.02 -1.35
C SER A 292 -7.45 35.40 0.01
N LYS A 293 -7.34 34.08 0.16
CA LYS A 293 -7.59 33.34 1.40
C LYS A 293 -6.34 33.14 2.26
N VAL A 294 -5.16 33.52 1.78
CA VAL A 294 -3.88 33.38 2.49
C VAL A 294 -3.65 34.58 3.42
N ALA A 295 -4.52 34.69 4.42
CA ALA A 295 -4.44 35.72 5.45
C ALA A 295 -3.18 35.57 6.33
N PRO A 296 -2.73 36.60 7.07
CA PRO A 296 -1.50 36.55 7.87
C PRO A 296 -1.40 35.38 8.84
N HIS A 297 -2.51 34.98 9.47
CA HIS A 297 -2.54 33.80 10.34
C HIS A 297 -2.39 32.48 9.57
N ILE A 298 -2.91 32.38 8.34
CA ILE A 298 -2.73 31.21 7.47
C ILE A 298 -1.27 31.12 7.02
N GLN A 299 -0.64 32.25 6.68
CA GLN A 299 0.79 32.33 6.36
C GLN A 299 1.64 31.82 7.52
N ALA A 300 1.34 32.27 8.75
CA ALA A 300 2.06 31.86 9.96
C ALA A 300 1.89 30.36 10.30
N ILE A 301 0.71 29.78 10.01
CA ILE A 301 0.45 28.36 10.22
C ILE A 301 1.16 27.51 9.16
N ARG A 302 1.06 27.90 7.89
CA ARG A 302 1.59 27.14 6.75
C ARG A 302 3.10 27.33 6.53
N GLY A 303 3.67 28.42 7.03
CA GLY A 303 5.08 28.77 6.81
C GLY A 303 5.35 29.31 5.40
N VAL A 304 4.38 29.99 4.78
CA VAL A 304 4.45 30.44 3.38
C VAL A 304 4.05 31.91 3.23
N PRO A 305 4.57 32.64 2.23
CA PRO A 305 4.15 34.01 1.94
C PRO A 305 2.72 34.06 1.37
N ARG A 306 2.17 35.27 1.25
CA ARG A 306 0.86 35.50 0.61
C ARG A 306 0.94 35.30 -0.90
N SER A 307 0.69 34.07 -1.34
CA SER A 307 0.58 33.69 -2.75
C SER A 307 -0.53 32.67 -2.95
N THR A 308 -0.90 32.39 -4.20
CA THR A 308 -1.77 31.25 -4.49
C THR A 308 -0.96 29.97 -4.28
N LEU A 309 -1.46 29.09 -3.42
CA LEU A 309 -0.76 27.87 -3.04
C LEU A 309 -1.29 26.71 -3.89
N HIS A 310 -0.43 26.20 -4.76
CA HIS A 310 -0.64 24.95 -5.50
C HIS A 310 0.26 23.89 -4.89
N SER A 311 -0.32 22.84 -4.32
CA SER A 311 0.45 21.68 -3.90
C SER A 311 0.79 20.81 -5.11
N PRO A 312 1.97 20.17 -5.14
CA PRO A 312 2.29 19.20 -6.19
C PRO A 312 1.28 18.04 -6.23
N PRO A 313 1.11 17.37 -7.38
CA PRO A 313 0.22 16.21 -7.50
C PRO A 313 0.74 14.97 -6.76
N ASN A 314 2.05 14.89 -6.51
CA ASN A 314 2.71 13.78 -5.83
C ASN A 314 3.52 14.26 -4.61
N HIS A 315 3.73 13.35 -3.66
CA HIS A 315 4.70 13.58 -2.58
C HIS A 315 6.11 13.52 -3.17
N GLN A 316 6.84 14.62 -3.11
CA GLN A 316 8.24 14.65 -3.53
C GLN A 316 9.10 14.17 -2.35
N GLY A 317 9.81 13.04 -2.52
CA GLY A 317 10.75 12.52 -1.52
C GLY A 317 10.28 11.33 -0.68
N LEU A 318 9.12 10.73 -0.95
CA LEU A 318 8.80 9.36 -0.51
C LEU A 318 9.55 8.32 -1.36
#